data_AF-A0A838JAD7-F1
#
_entry.id   AF-A0A838JAD7-F1
#
_cell.length_a   1.000
_cell.length_b   1.000
_cell.length_c   1.000
_cell.angle_alpha   90.00
_cell.angle_beta   90.00
_cell.angle_gamma   90.00
#
_symmetry.space_group_name_H-M   'P 1'
#
loop_
_entity.id
_entity.type
_entity.pdbx_description
1 polymer ?
#
loop_
_entity_poly.entity_id
_entity_poly.type
_entity_poly.pdbx_seq_one_letter_code
_entity_poly.pdbx_strand_id
1 'polypeptide(L)'
;MVLNKIEAQAKSIDSLLNNKKYTVDYYQRAYKWETKQIVELFEDLENKFFGEHEEGYSREDVSRYKHYFLGSIIVSEKDNLKFIIDGQQRLTSITLLFIYLHNLLLERGESDDASAIGQLIFSKMYGKKSFNLDIEERTECLDALYNNVAFDVENSPESVRNIVARYEDITSKFPKRLRNGALLSFVDWLRYNVDLVEITTYSDEEAYTIFETMNDRGLSLSPTDMLKSYVLSNIMNNEQRVKANDFWKSRMLDLTQLGKEEDADFFKAWLRGRYAQTIREHKKGSSNKDFDTIGTTFHKWVHDEKSLIGLKSSADFNDFVIKQFKSFSDHYIRIQQAAKVYTPGFEYVYYNAHNNFTLQYPILLAPLHAKDDIETANRKIRLVAGYLDIFIARRAVNFRTLDYSSIVYTMFTLMKEIRELDMQTLVNLLTYKVLTMSEKFDDVSHFSLSGWSKRYVHHMLARMTEHVEKQSGGESRFVNYVARDVKDPYEIEHIWANKYMRHQDEFETEKEFTEYRNHFGGLVLLPRSFNHSYGDKPYIEKISKYLEQNLLVKTLNGQCYQSNPGFIAYKKASKLPFHAHDTFKKADLDARQELYRLLCEEIWSPARFDKELF
;
A
#
# COMPACT_ATOMS: atom_id res chain seq x y z
N MET A 1 -29.28 1.77 14.54
CA MET A 1 -28.26 2.04 13.50
C MET A 1 -28.45 3.47 13.08
N VAL A 2 -27.54 4.36 13.48
CA VAL A 2 -27.50 5.71 12.90
C VAL A 2 -26.91 5.53 11.51
N LEU A 3 -27.64 5.97 10.48
CA LEU A 3 -27.11 6.03 9.11
C LEU A 3 -26.08 7.15 9.09
N ASN A 4 -24.79 6.79 9.13
CA ASN A 4 -23.70 7.73 8.91
C ASN A 4 -23.67 8.10 7.41
N LYS A 5 -24.52 9.04 7.02
CA LYS A 5 -24.62 9.52 5.64
C LYS A 5 -23.70 10.73 5.48
N ILE A 6 -22.89 10.76 4.42
CA ILE A 6 -22.11 11.97 4.07
C ILE A 6 -23.09 13.12 3.84
N GLU A 7 -22.89 14.23 4.53
CA GLU A 7 -23.69 15.45 4.36
C GLU A 7 -22.86 16.54 3.70
N ALA A 8 -23.37 17.14 2.62
CA ALA A 8 -22.76 18.29 1.97
C ALA A 8 -23.76 19.45 2.01
N GLN A 9 -23.39 20.55 2.67
CA GLN A 9 -24.26 21.70 2.87
C GLN A 9 -23.53 22.99 2.50
N ALA A 10 -24.14 23.81 1.65
CA ALA A 10 -23.67 25.18 1.42
C ALA A 10 -23.98 26.04 2.66
N LYS A 11 -22.98 26.74 3.17
CA LYS A 11 -23.06 27.60 4.34
C LYS A 11 -22.39 28.92 4.05
N SER A 12 -23.06 30.02 4.37
CA SER A 12 -22.41 31.33 4.39
C SER A 12 -21.28 31.34 5.41
N ILE A 13 -20.30 32.23 5.22
CA ILE A 13 -19.21 32.40 6.17
C ILE A 13 -19.73 32.66 7.59
N ASP A 14 -20.80 33.44 7.74
CA ASP A 14 -21.43 33.66 9.04
C ASP A 14 -21.95 32.34 9.64
N SER A 15 -22.73 31.55 8.89
CA SER A 15 -23.24 30.25 9.35
C SER A 15 -22.13 29.26 9.70
N LEU A 16 -21.01 29.34 8.98
CA LEU A 16 -19.86 28.45 9.13
C LEU A 16 -19.03 28.77 10.38
N LEU A 17 -18.73 30.05 10.64
CA LEU A 17 -17.78 30.45 11.67
C LEU A 17 -18.44 31.00 12.94
N ASN A 18 -19.64 31.58 12.86
CA ASN A 18 -20.27 32.26 13.98
C ASN A 18 -20.56 31.30 15.15
N ASN A 19 -19.87 31.52 16.28
CA ASN A 19 -19.96 30.67 17.47
C ASN A 19 -19.73 29.17 17.18
N LYS A 20 -18.97 28.85 16.11
CA LYS A 20 -18.56 27.50 15.78
C LYS A 20 -17.09 27.31 16.14
N LYS A 21 -16.76 26.10 16.59
CA LYS A 21 -15.38 25.71 16.89
C LYS A 21 -14.99 24.55 16.00
N TYR A 22 -13.88 24.75 15.31
CA TYR A 22 -13.19 23.74 14.54
C TYR A 22 -11.85 23.45 15.19
N THR A 23 -11.56 22.18 15.33
CA THR A 23 -10.24 21.70 15.72
C THR A 23 -9.49 21.31 14.45
N VAL A 24 -8.17 21.50 14.46
CA VAL A 24 -7.31 21.01 13.39
C VAL A 24 -6.52 19.84 13.93
N ASP A 25 -6.55 18.73 13.21
CA ASP A 25 -5.83 17.52 13.59
C ASP A 25 -4.33 17.65 13.28
N TYR A 26 -3.47 16.91 13.99
CA TYR A 26 -2.00 17.09 13.97
C TYR A 26 -1.36 16.81 12.60
N TYR A 27 -2.03 16.08 11.72
CA TYR A 27 -1.55 15.77 10.36
C TYR A 27 -1.85 16.85 9.33
N GLN A 28 -2.60 17.88 9.70
CA GLN A 28 -2.87 19.02 8.82
C GLN A 28 -1.61 19.87 8.64
N ARG A 29 -1.39 20.33 7.40
CA ARG A 29 -0.19 21.11 7.06
C ARG A 29 -0.15 22.44 7.83
N ALA A 30 1.07 22.88 8.17
CA ALA A 30 1.34 24.25 8.58
C ALA A 30 0.75 25.26 7.57
N TYR A 31 0.45 26.48 8.01
CA TYR A 31 0.01 27.53 7.09
C TYR A 31 1.13 27.89 6.10
N LYS A 32 0.83 27.81 4.80
CA LYS A 32 1.78 27.89 3.67
C LYS A 32 1.33 28.80 2.53
N TRP A 33 0.15 29.43 2.62
CA TRP A 33 -0.21 30.44 1.62
C TRP A 33 0.83 31.55 1.58
N GLU A 34 1.19 31.94 0.37
CA GLU A 34 2.11 33.01 0.06
C GLU A 34 1.33 34.27 -0.35
N THR A 35 2.04 35.35 -0.60
CA THR A 35 1.49 36.62 -1.04
C THR A 35 0.55 36.46 -2.25
N LYS A 36 0.92 35.61 -3.21
CA LYS A 36 0.17 35.40 -4.45
C LYS A 36 -1.27 34.97 -4.17
N GLN A 37 -1.47 33.99 -3.29
CA GLN A 37 -2.81 33.47 -2.98
C GLN A 37 -3.69 34.50 -2.25
N ILE A 38 -3.10 35.38 -1.44
CA ILE A 38 -3.85 36.49 -0.81
C ILE A 38 -4.31 37.50 -1.85
N VAL A 39 -3.45 37.85 -2.81
CA VAL A 39 -3.80 38.77 -3.89
C VAL A 39 -4.91 38.17 -4.77
N GLU A 40 -4.78 36.91 -5.17
CA GLU A 40 -5.82 36.20 -5.92
C GLU A 40 -7.16 36.16 -5.16
N LEU A 41 -7.14 35.89 -3.85
CA LEU A 41 -8.33 35.94 -3.01
C LEU A 41 -9.00 37.33 -3.04
N PHE A 42 -8.21 38.40 -2.94
CA PHE A 42 -8.74 39.76 -2.99
C PHE A 42 -9.31 40.12 -4.35
N GLU A 43 -8.60 39.80 -5.43
CA GLU A 43 -9.07 40.03 -6.79
C GLU A 43 -10.40 39.32 -7.03
N ASP A 44 -10.54 38.06 -6.60
CA ASP A 44 -11.78 37.30 -6.71
C ASP A 44 -12.92 37.94 -5.92
N LEU A 45 -12.70 38.24 -4.64
CA LEU A 45 -13.74 38.84 -3.78
C LEU A 45 -14.15 40.23 -4.28
N GLU A 46 -13.19 41.06 -4.68
CA GLU A 46 -13.44 42.40 -5.21
C GLU A 46 -14.24 42.34 -6.52
N ASN A 47 -13.81 41.52 -7.47
CA ASN A 47 -14.47 41.37 -8.77
C ASN A 47 -15.92 40.86 -8.61
N LYS A 48 -16.16 39.93 -7.68
CA LYS A 48 -17.50 39.40 -7.43
C LYS A 48 -18.40 40.41 -6.74
N PHE A 49 -17.89 41.13 -5.74
CA PHE A 49 -18.65 42.16 -5.04
C PHE A 49 -19.04 43.31 -5.98
N PHE A 50 -18.09 43.89 -6.71
CA PHE A 50 -18.36 45.00 -7.63
C PHE A 50 -19.03 44.59 -8.94
N GLY A 51 -19.20 43.30 -9.19
CA GLY A 51 -20.08 42.81 -10.25
C GLY A 51 -21.57 43.06 -9.96
N GLU A 52 -21.94 43.27 -8.69
CA GLU A 52 -23.32 43.53 -8.25
C GLU A 52 -23.47 44.89 -7.53
N HIS A 53 -22.39 45.45 -6.99
CA HIS A 53 -22.40 46.72 -6.25
C HIS A 53 -22.06 47.93 -7.13
N GLU A 54 -22.97 48.92 -7.18
CA GLU A 54 -22.79 50.20 -7.88
C GLU A 54 -22.86 51.40 -6.92
N GLU A 55 -22.29 52.54 -7.33
CA GLU A 55 -22.38 53.79 -6.55
C GLU A 55 -23.85 54.22 -6.41
N GLY A 56 -24.28 54.45 -5.16
CA GLY A 56 -25.66 54.80 -4.82
C GLY A 56 -26.50 53.65 -4.27
N TYR A 57 -25.99 52.41 -4.32
CA TYR A 57 -26.66 51.26 -3.68
C TYR A 57 -26.50 51.33 -2.17
N SER A 58 -27.58 51.04 -1.45
CA SER A 58 -27.60 51.02 0.00
C SER A 58 -27.01 49.71 0.55
N ARG A 59 -26.70 49.71 1.86
CA ARG A 59 -26.25 48.50 2.56
C ARG A 59 -27.30 47.39 2.54
N GLU A 60 -28.59 47.74 2.53
CA GLU A 60 -29.70 46.77 2.48
C GLU A 60 -29.78 46.00 1.16
N ASP A 61 -29.32 46.61 0.06
CA ASP A 61 -29.32 45.99 -1.27
C ASP A 61 -28.41 44.76 -1.35
N VAL A 62 -27.41 44.65 -0.45
CA VAL A 62 -26.50 43.51 -0.35
C VAL A 62 -27.25 42.19 -0.17
N SER A 63 -28.38 42.20 0.53
CA SER A 63 -29.22 41.01 0.74
C SER A 63 -29.73 40.38 -0.56
N ARG A 64 -29.73 41.13 -1.66
CA ARG A 64 -30.17 40.68 -2.99
C ARG A 64 -29.03 40.29 -3.91
N TYR A 65 -27.78 40.47 -3.48
CA TYR A 65 -26.62 40.14 -4.30
C TYR A 65 -26.47 38.63 -4.45
N LYS A 66 -25.92 38.21 -5.59
CA LYS A 66 -25.67 36.79 -5.85
C LYS A 66 -24.66 36.23 -4.85
N HIS A 67 -24.89 34.99 -4.46
CA HIS A 67 -23.96 34.26 -3.61
C HIS A 67 -22.69 33.88 -4.40
N TYR A 68 -21.53 34.01 -3.76
CA TYR A 68 -20.25 33.59 -4.29
C TYR A 68 -19.76 32.32 -3.60
N PHE A 69 -19.41 31.31 -4.40
CA PHE A 69 -18.87 30.06 -3.89
C PHE A 69 -17.35 30.14 -3.71
N LEU A 70 -16.88 30.05 -2.46
CA LEU A 70 -15.48 30.12 -2.07
C LEU A 70 -14.92 28.71 -1.76
N GLY A 71 -15.35 27.71 -2.52
CA GLY A 71 -14.86 26.34 -2.40
C GLY A 71 -15.50 25.52 -1.26
N SER A 72 -14.94 24.34 -1.02
CA SER A 72 -15.41 23.40 0.02
C SER A 72 -14.45 23.31 1.20
N ILE A 73 -14.98 22.85 2.34
CA ILE A 73 -14.21 22.34 3.47
C ILE A 73 -14.65 20.92 3.77
N ILE A 74 -13.73 20.07 4.23
CA ILE A 74 -14.05 18.71 4.68
C ILE A 74 -13.85 18.65 6.19
N VAL A 75 -14.85 18.14 6.89
CA VAL A 75 -14.90 18.07 8.33
C VAL A 75 -15.25 16.65 8.77
N SER A 76 -14.50 16.13 9.73
CA SER A 76 -14.81 14.88 10.44
C SER A 76 -15.46 15.26 11.78
N GLU A 77 -16.69 14.82 12.02
CA GLU A 77 -17.42 15.06 13.27
C GLU A 77 -17.30 13.86 14.21
N LYS A 78 -16.74 14.08 15.40
CA LYS A 78 -16.58 13.07 16.45
C LYS A 78 -16.83 13.69 17.81
N ASP A 79 -17.62 13.03 18.66
CA ASP A 79 -17.90 13.48 20.03
C ASP A 79 -18.36 14.95 20.10
N ASN A 80 -19.19 15.39 19.13
CA ASN A 80 -19.63 16.78 18.92
C ASN A 80 -18.50 17.81 18.65
N LEU A 81 -17.29 17.34 18.33
CA LEU A 81 -16.18 18.15 17.86
C LEU A 81 -16.02 18.00 16.36
N LYS A 82 -15.76 19.12 15.68
CA LYS A 82 -15.55 19.20 14.24
C LYS A 82 -14.07 19.35 13.94
N PHE A 83 -13.48 18.34 13.29
CA PHE A 83 -12.08 18.33 12.89
C PHE A 83 -11.95 18.69 11.41
N ILE A 84 -11.21 19.74 11.07
CA ILE A 84 -10.96 20.12 9.67
C ILE A 84 -9.96 19.14 9.06
N ILE A 85 -10.38 18.50 7.97
CA ILE A 85 -9.59 17.58 7.15
C ILE A 85 -9.09 18.27 5.87
N ASP A 86 -9.85 19.23 5.34
CA ASP A 86 -9.43 20.06 4.20
C ASP A 86 -10.06 21.45 4.26
N GLY A 87 -9.40 22.43 3.64
CA GLY A 87 -9.82 23.84 3.62
C GLY A 87 -9.18 24.72 4.71
N GLN A 88 -8.29 24.16 5.54
CA GLN A 88 -7.62 24.86 6.64
C GLN A 88 -6.89 26.15 6.21
N GLN A 89 -6.18 26.12 5.08
CA GLN A 89 -5.43 27.29 4.60
C GLN A 89 -6.37 28.45 4.30
N ARG A 90 -7.44 28.16 3.55
CA ARG A 90 -8.47 29.12 3.18
C ARG A 90 -9.17 29.69 4.41
N LEU A 91 -9.59 28.83 5.34
CA LEU A 91 -10.21 29.27 6.60
C LEU A 91 -9.27 30.16 7.40
N THR A 92 -7.98 29.81 7.49
CA THR A 92 -6.97 30.64 8.16
C THR A 92 -6.86 32.01 7.51
N SER A 93 -6.78 32.09 6.18
CA SER A 93 -6.70 33.37 5.46
C SER A 93 -7.96 34.23 5.60
N ILE A 94 -9.14 33.61 5.60
CA ILE A 94 -10.41 34.29 5.88
C ILE A 94 -10.43 34.84 7.32
N THR A 95 -9.96 34.06 8.30
CA THR A 95 -9.83 34.54 9.69
C THR A 95 -8.89 35.73 9.79
N LEU A 96 -7.75 35.72 9.09
CA LEU A 96 -6.82 36.87 9.06
C LEU A 96 -7.45 38.11 8.40
N LEU A 97 -8.23 37.91 7.34
CA LEU A 97 -8.99 38.99 6.71
C LEU A 97 -10.02 39.59 7.68
N PHE A 98 -10.74 38.75 8.45
CA PHE A 98 -11.66 39.26 9.46
C PHE A 98 -10.96 39.98 10.62
N ILE A 99 -9.79 39.52 11.05
CA ILE A 99 -8.98 40.25 12.04
C ILE A 99 -8.63 41.65 11.53
N TYR A 100 -8.19 41.76 10.27
CA TYR A 100 -7.92 43.04 9.65
C TYR A 100 -9.17 43.94 9.55
N LEU A 101 -10.29 43.40 9.07
CA LEU A 101 -11.54 44.14 8.93
C LEU A 101 -12.09 44.60 10.30
N HIS A 102 -11.99 43.75 11.32
CA HIS A 102 -12.34 44.10 12.70
C HIS A 102 -11.55 45.33 13.16
N ASN A 103 -10.23 45.32 12.99
CA ASN A 103 -9.36 46.42 13.41
C ASN A 103 -9.66 47.70 12.61
N LEU A 104 -9.87 47.59 11.29
CA LEU A 104 -10.23 48.71 10.42
C LEU A 104 -11.58 49.34 10.78
N LEU A 105 -12.57 48.54 11.20
CA LEU A 105 -13.88 49.05 11.65
C LEU A 105 -13.78 49.77 12.99
N LEU A 106 -12.99 49.25 13.94
CA LEU A 106 -12.71 49.94 15.20
C LEU A 106 -12.02 51.29 14.97
N GLU A 107 -11.05 51.36 14.05
CA GLU A 107 -10.40 52.61 13.66
C GLU A 107 -11.39 53.64 13.08
N ARG A 108 -12.51 53.19 12.50
CA ARG A 108 -13.58 54.03 11.94
C ARG A 108 -14.66 54.41 12.94
N GLY A 109 -14.61 53.87 14.15
CA GLY A 109 -15.67 54.04 15.16
C GLY A 109 -16.89 53.15 14.96
N GLU A 110 -16.84 52.19 14.02
CA GLU A 110 -17.93 51.26 13.71
C GLU A 110 -17.93 50.06 14.67
N SER A 111 -18.09 50.35 15.97
CA SER A 111 -17.88 49.38 17.06
C SER A 111 -18.87 48.21 17.04
N ASP A 112 -20.11 48.45 16.63
CA ASP A 112 -21.14 47.41 16.55
C ASP A 112 -20.82 46.39 15.44
N ASP A 113 -20.40 46.87 14.27
CA ASP A 113 -19.99 46.02 13.15
C ASP A 113 -18.69 45.26 13.46
N ALA A 114 -17.73 45.90 14.13
CA ALA A 114 -16.52 45.23 14.60
C ALA A 114 -16.87 44.08 15.57
N SER A 115 -17.75 44.32 16.54
CA SER A 115 -18.22 43.29 17.49
C SER A 115 -18.86 42.10 16.79
N ALA A 116 -19.66 42.36 15.73
CA ALA A 116 -20.30 41.31 14.95
C ALA A 116 -19.28 40.42 14.20
N ILE A 117 -18.23 41.01 13.63
CA ILE A 117 -17.13 40.24 13.01
C ILE A 117 -16.31 39.47 14.05
N GLY A 118 -16.14 40.02 15.26
CA GLY A 118 -15.39 39.38 16.35
C GLY A 118 -15.86 37.95 16.64
N GLN A 119 -17.17 37.70 16.54
CA GLN A 119 -17.79 36.37 16.76
C GLN A 119 -17.43 35.33 15.68
N LEU A 120 -16.92 35.77 14.52
CA LEU A 120 -16.40 34.90 13.46
C LEU A 120 -14.93 34.51 13.69
N ILE A 121 -14.22 35.25 14.54
CA ILE A 121 -12.80 35.02 14.87
C ILE A 121 -12.67 34.15 16.12
N PHE A 122 -13.46 34.42 17.15
CA PHE A 122 -13.44 33.71 18.42
C PHE A 122 -14.84 33.36 18.92
N SER A 123 -14.88 32.36 19.79
CA SER A 123 -16.06 31.96 20.56
C SER A 123 -15.76 32.00 22.05
N LYS A 124 -16.78 32.27 22.86
CA LYS A 124 -16.67 32.29 24.32
C LYS A 124 -17.55 31.18 24.90
N MET A 125 -16.92 30.13 25.42
CA MET A 125 -17.60 29.01 26.07
C MET A 125 -17.16 28.93 27.53
N TYR A 126 -18.14 28.87 28.44
CA TYR A 126 -17.90 28.78 29.89
C TYR A 126 -16.94 29.87 30.43
N GLY A 127 -17.04 31.09 29.88
CA GLY A 127 -16.19 32.21 30.28
C GLY A 127 -14.80 32.27 29.62
N LYS A 128 -14.37 31.21 28.91
CA LYS A 128 -13.07 31.16 28.22
C LYS A 128 -13.22 31.57 26.74
N LYS A 129 -12.41 32.54 26.31
CA LYS A 129 -12.27 32.96 24.90
C LYS A 129 -11.32 31.99 24.19
N SER A 130 -11.70 31.48 23.02
CA SER A 130 -10.84 30.70 22.13
C SER A 130 -11.10 31.02 20.67
N PHE A 131 -10.08 30.95 19.82
CA PHE A 131 -10.25 31.10 18.37
C PHE A 131 -11.14 30.00 17.80
N ASN A 132 -11.90 30.34 16.76
CA ASN A 132 -12.79 29.38 16.10
C ASN A 132 -12.02 28.29 15.33
N LEU A 133 -10.77 28.58 14.93
CA LEU A 133 -9.78 27.61 14.47
C LEU A 133 -8.77 27.36 15.60
N ASP A 134 -9.00 26.32 16.40
CA ASP A 134 -8.21 26.07 17.61
C ASP A 134 -6.92 25.32 17.27
N ILE A 135 -5.80 26.05 17.27
CA ILE A 135 -4.46 25.50 17.09
C ILE A 135 -3.55 26.20 18.10
N GLU A 136 -3.12 25.43 19.11
CA GLU A 136 -2.38 25.94 20.26
C GLU A 136 -1.18 26.81 19.85
N GLU A 137 -0.38 26.35 18.87
CA GLU A 137 0.81 27.05 18.35
C GLU A 137 0.54 28.46 17.79
N ARG A 138 -0.71 28.77 17.41
CA ARG A 138 -1.09 30.03 16.72
C ARG A 138 -1.78 31.03 17.64
N THR A 139 -2.12 30.61 18.86
CA THR A 139 -2.97 31.41 19.76
C THR A 139 -2.33 32.76 20.09
N GLU A 140 -1.05 32.76 20.44
CA GLU A 140 -0.33 33.98 20.81
C GLU A 140 -0.20 34.95 19.64
N CYS A 141 0.12 34.45 18.44
CA CYS A 141 0.25 35.32 17.28
C CYS A 141 -1.10 35.88 16.83
N LEU A 142 -2.16 35.06 16.79
CA LEU A 142 -3.49 35.53 16.41
C LEU A 142 -4.06 36.52 17.44
N ASP A 143 -3.76 36.35 18.73
CA ASP A 143 -4.18 37.31 19.77
C ASP A 143 -3.43 38.63 19.64
N ALA A 144 -2.13 38.61 19.37
CA ALA A 144 -1.35 39.82 19.09
C ALA A 144 -1.92 40.58 17.87
N LEU A 145 -2.17 39.89 16.75
CA LEU A 145 -2.76 40.49 15.55
C LEU A 145 -4.17 41.03 15.80
N TYR A 146 -5.00 40.29 16.55
CA TYR A 146 -6.35 40.72 16.92
C TYR A 146 -6.36 41.99 17.77
N ASN A 147 -5.39 42.13 18.68
CA ASN A 147 -5.25 43.33 19.52
C ASN A 147 -4.40 44.43 18.86
N ASN A 148 -4.04 44.29 17.58
CA ASN A 148 -3.21 45.23 16.83
C ASN A 148 -1.82 45.48 17.47
N VAL A 149 -1.23 44.44 18.05
CA VAL A 149 0.10 44.46 18.69
C VAL A 149 1.10 43.77 17.77
N ALA A 150 2.30 44.34 17.64
CA ALA A 150 3.38 43.72 16.87
C ALA A 150 3.80 42.38 17.52
N PHE A 151 3.99 41.34 16.69
CA PHE A 151 4.40 40.01 17.12
C PHE A 151 5.80 39.69 16.61
N ASP A 152 6.71 39.30 17.50
CA ASP A 152 8.07 38.89 17.14
C ASP A 152 8.08 37.45 16.62
N VAL A 153 8.61 37.27 15.41
CA VAL A 153 8.62 36.00 14.68
C VAL A 153 9.96 35.26 14.74
N GLU A 154 10.99 35.83 15.38
CA GLU A 154 12.38 35.35 15.29
C GLU A 154 12.54 33.87 15.72
N ASN A 155 11.79 33.45 16.74
CA ASN A 155 11.82 32.07 17.26
C ASN A 155 10.53 31.27 16.99
N SER A 156 9.67 31.75 16.10
CA SER A 156 8.38 31.10 15.83
C SER A 156 8.47 30.04 14.73
N PRO A 157 7.61 29.01 14.73
CA PRO A 157 7.50 28.05 13.62
C PRO A 157 7.20 28.71 12.27
N GLU A 158 7.58 28.06 11.16
CA GLU A 158 7.33 28.56 9.79
C GLU A 158 5.85 28.95 9.55
N SER A 159 4.93 28.14 10.10
CA SER A 159 3.47 28.38 10.10
C SER A 159 3.12 29.78 10.63
N VAL A 160 3.66 30.14 11.79
CA VAL A 160 3.41 31.42 12.48
C VAL A 160 4.04 32.57 11.71
N ARG A 161 5.27 32.40 11.20
CA ARG A 161 5.92 33.40 10.35
C ARG A 161 5.10 33.71 9.10
N ASN A 162 4.57 32.67 8.46
CA ASN A 162 3.69 32.82 7.30
C ASN A 162 2.38 33.52 7.67
N ILE A 163 1.79 33.22 8.83
CA ILE A 163 0.58 33.91 9.31
C ILE A 163 0.80 35.41 9.44
N VAL A 164 1.87 35.82 10.14
CA VAL A 164 2.19 37.25 10.33
C VAL A 164 2.49 37.91 8.98
N ALA A 165 3.30 37.30 8.13
CA ALA A 165 3.61 37.82 6.80
C ALA A 165 2.36 37.94 5.90
N ARG A 166 1.40 37.00 5.98
CA ARG A 166 0.15 37.10 5.22
C ARG A 166 -0.79 38.17 5.80
N TYR A 167 -0.78 38.41 7.10
CA TYR A 167 -1.50 39.52 7.70
C TYR A 167 -0.93 40.89 7.27
N GLU A 168 0.39 41.00 7.15
CA GLU A 168 1.05 42.19 6.57
C GLU A 168 0.69 42.37 5.09
N ASP A 169 0.65 41.28 4.30
CA ASP A 169 0.17 41.31 2.92
C ASP A 169 -1.29 41.81 2.86
N ILE A 170 -2.18 41.29 3.73
CA ILE A 170 -3.57 41.74 3.84
C ILE A 170 -3.61 43.24 4.15
N THR A 171 -2.85 43.70 5.14
CA THR A 171 -2.85 45.09 5.59
C THR A 171 -2.35 46.06 4.51
N SER A 172 -1.32 45.66 3.76
CA SER A 172 -0.70 46.50 2.73
C SER A 172 -1.41 46.46 1.38
N LYS A 173 -2.10 45.35 1.05
CA LYS A 173 -2.70 45.11 -0.28
C LYS A 173 -4.21 45.10 -0.28
N PHE A 174 -4.87 45.28 0.85
CA PHE A 174 -6.33 45.36 0.90
C PHE A 174 -6.85 46.42 -0.10
N PRO A 175 -7.84 46.10 -0.97
CA PRO A 175 -8.25 46.98 -2.04
C PRO A 175 -8.68 48.38 -1.56
N LYS A 176 -8.05 49.43 -2.09
CA LYS A 176 -8.35 50.82 -1.71
C LYS A 176 -9.79 51.22 -1.99
N ARG A 177 -10.40 50.65 -3.04
CA ARG A 177 -11.80 50.90 -3.42
C ARG A 177 -12.77 50.37 -2.36
N LEU A 178 -12.53 49.16 -1.86
CA LEU A 178 -13.26 48.59 -0.72
C LEU A 178 -13.01 49.40 0.55
N ARG A 179 -11.75 49.73 0.83
CA ARG A 179 -11.38 50.53 2.00
C ARG A 179 -12.14 51.85 2.01
N ASN A 180 -12.11 52.65 0.96
CA ASN A 180 -12.58 54.04 1.01
C ASN A 180 -14.04 54.25 0.63
N GLY A 181 -14.71 53.28 0.00
CA GLY A 181 -16.08 53.45 -0.52
C GLY A 181 -17.10 52.52 0.14
N ALA A 182 -16.98 51.23 -0.10
CA ALA A 182 -18.05 50.25 0.12
C ALA A 182 -17.80 49.26 1.28
N LEU A 183 -16.97 49.65 2.28
CA LEU A 183 -16.48 48.72 3.31
C LEU A 183 -17.59 47.97 4.06
N LEU A 184 -18.62 48.68 4.54
CA LEU A 184 -19.70 48.07 5.33
C LEU A 184 -20.54 47.11 4.48
N SER A 185 -20.89 47.51 3.27
CA SER A 185 -21.61 46.66 2.31
C SER A 185 -20.80 45.43 1.93
N PHE A 186 -19.48 45.57 1.76
CA PHE A 186 -18.58 44.45 1.48
C PHE A 186 -18.47 43.49 2.67
N VAL A 187 -18.40 44.00 3.89
CA VAL A 187 -18.38 43.19 5.12
C VAL A 187 -19.65 42.34 5.22
N ASP A 188 -20.83 42.92 4.98
CA ASP A 188 -22.09 42.17 5.00
C ASP A 188 -22.12 41.12 3.89
N TRP A 189 -21.72 41.49 2.67
CA TRP A 189 -21.66 40.57 1.55
C TRP A 189 -20.73 39.39 1.83
N LEU A 190 -19.54 39.65 2.39
CA LEU A 190 -18.58 38.63 2.78
C LEU A 190 -19.14 37.68 3.85
N ARG A 191 -19.96 38.19 4.77
CA ARG A 191 -20.56 37.38 5.84
C ARG A 191 -21.72 36.53 5.35
N TYR A 192 -22.62 37.11 4.56
CA TYR A 192 -23.94 36.52 4.28
C TYR A 192 -24.08 35.95 2.87
N ASN A 193 -23.30 36.43 1.91
CA ASN A 193 -23.40 36.07 0.49
C ASN A 193 -22.14 35.36 -0.03
N VAL A 194 -21.13 35.10 0.80
CA VAL A 194 -20.01 34.22 0.44
C VAL A 194 -20.19 32.88 1.12
N ASP A 195 -20.31 31.82 0.32
CA ASP A 195 -20.64 30.47 0.77
C ASP A 195 -19.47 29.51 0.60
N LEU A 196 -19.31 28.61 1.56
CA LEU A 196 -18.49 27.41 1.45
C LEU A 196 -19.37 26.16 1.56
N VAL A 197 -19.01 25.09 0.86
CA VAL A 197 -19.66 23.79 1.04
C VAL A 197 -18.94 23.03 2.16
N GLU A 198 -19.60 22.85 3.31
CA GLU A 198 -19.14 21.97 4.38
C GLU A 198 -19.54 20.53 4.05
N ILE A 199 -18.55 19.66 3.88
CA ILE A 199 -18.74 18.22 3.73
C ILE A 199 -18.42 17.56 5.07
N THR A 200 -19.44 17.01 5.73
CA THR A 200 -19.31 16.36 7.04
C THR A 200 -19.28 14.85 6.89
N THR A 201 -18.26 14.21 7.47
CA THR A 201 -18.17 12.76 7.64
C THR A 201 -18.16 12.39 9.11
N TYR A 202 -18.44 11.12 9.41
CA TYR A 202 -18.45 10.57 10.78
C TYR A 202 -17.27 9.63 11.04
N SER A 203 -16.32 9.56 10.10
CA SER A 203 -15.06 8.84 10.24
C SER A 203 -13.96 9.55 9.44
N ASP A 204 -12.73 9.50 9.96
CA ASP A 204 -11.57 10.07 9.23
C ASP A 204 -11.24 9.28 7.97
N GLU A 205 -11.53 7.98 7.95
CA GLU A 205 -11.28 7.12 6.78
C GLU A 205 -12.19 7.52 5.60
N GLU A 206 -13.46 7.80 5.87
CA GLU A 206 -14.37 8.36 4.86
C GLU A 206 -13.96 9.78 4.49
N ALA A 207 -13.58 10.62 5.46
CA ALA A 207 -13.12 11.98 5.18
C ALA A 207 -11.90 11.98 4.26
N TYR A 208 -10.97 11.07 4.53
CA TYR A 208 -9.75 10.86 3.76
C TYR A 208 -10.06 10.35 2.34
N THR A 209 -10.97 9.39 2.21
CA THR A 209 -11.41 8.88 0.89
C THR A 209 -12.06 9.99 0.05
N ILE A 210 -12.90 10.84 0.67
CA ILE A 210 -13.50 11.99 -0.01
C ILE A 210 -12.42 13.01 -0.39
N PHE A 211 -11.46 13.27 0.50
CA PHE A 211 -10.33 14.15 0.22
C PHE A 211 -9.49 13.66 -0.96
N GLU A 212 -9.17 12.36 -1.05
CA GLU A 212 -8.44 11.78 -2.17
C GLU A 212 -9.22 11.92 -3.48
N THR A 213 -10.52 11.59 -3.47
CA THR A 213 -11.36 11.63 -4.67
C THR A 213 -11.65 13.06 -5.15
N MET A 214 -11.73 14.06 -4.26
CA MET A 214 -11.89 15.47 -4.63
C MET A 214 -10.59 16.12 -5.14
N ASN A 215 -9.43 15.67 -4.66
CA ASN A 215 -8.13 16.22 -5.06
C ASN A 215 -7.51 15.54 -6.29
N ASP A 216 -8.23 14.66 -7.00
CA ASP A 216 -7.75 13.98 -8.21
C ASP A 216 -7.45 14.92 -9.40
N ARG A 217 -7.40 16.24 -9.17
CA ARG A 217 -7.01 17.31 -10.12
C ARG A 217 -6.03 18.36 -9.55
N GLY A 218 -5.50 18.20 -8.33
CA GLY A 218 -4.52 19.10 -7.71
C GLY A 218 -3.67 18.40 -6.65
N LEU A 219 -2.39 18.75 -6.53
CA LEU A 219 -1.39 18.09 -5.67
C LEU A 219 -1.93 17.80 -4.24
N SER A 220 -2.32 16.55 -3.99
CA SER A 220 -2.83 16.04 -2.72
C SER A 220 -1.69 15.74 -1.73
N LEU A 221 -2.02 15.73 -0.43
CA LEU A 221 -1.12 15.32 0.64
C LEU A 221 -1.19 13.79 0.75
N SER A 222 -0.12 13.07 0.43
CA SER A 222 -0.11 11.60 0.54
C SER A 222 -0.07 11.14 2.01
N PRO A 223 -0.51 9.90 2.35
CA PRO A 223 -0.31 9.32 3.68
C PRO A 223 1.16 9.32 4.10
N THR A 224 2.05 9.17 3.11
CA THR A 224 3.49 9.22 3.29
C THR A 224 3.96 10.62 3.70
N ASP A 225 3.40 11.68 3.12
CA ASP A 225 3.69 13.08 3.48
C ASP A 225 3.15 13.45 4.87
N MET A 226 1.99 12.90 5.24
CA MET A 226 1.40 13.06 6.57
C MET A 226 2.29 12.42 7.64
N LEU A 227 2.71 11.17 7.42
CA LEU A 227 3.64 10.48 8.30
C LEU A 227 4.96 11.23 8.42
N LYS A 228 5.50 11.70 7.30
CA LYS A 228 6.73 12.50 7.26
C LYS A 228 6.61 13.74 8.14
N SER A 229 5.54 14.51 7.95
CA SER A 229 5.32 15.76 8.68
C SER A 229 5.24 15.53 10.19
N TYR A 230 4.50 14.49 10.62
CA TYR A 230 4.42 14.09 12.02
C TYR A 230 5.79 13.66 12.58
N VAL A 231 6.52 12.81 11.87
CA VAL A 231 7.82 12.31 12.36
C VAL A 231 8.84 13.44 12.47
N LEU A 232 8.93 14.32 11.46
CA LEU A 232 9.91 15.40 11.44
C LEU A 232 9.59 16.51 12.44
N SER A 233 8.31 16.82 12.70
CA SER A 233 7.93 17.85 13.68
C SER A 233 8.33 17.49 15.10
N ASN A 234 8.43 16.20 15.40
CA ASN A 234 8.85 15.69 16.71
C ASN A 234 10.39 15.57 16.87
N ILE A 235 11.18 15.94 15.85
CA ILE A 235 12.65 16.02 15.94
C ILE A 235 13.05 17.45 16.31
N MET A 236 13.38 17.67 17.59
CA MET A 236 13.67 19.00 18.13
C MET A 236 14.99 19.57 17.60
N ASN A 237 16.03 18.75 17.44
CA ASN A 237 17.31 19.20 16.92
C ASN A 237 17.22 19.52 15.41
N ASN A 238 17.49 20.78 15.03
CA ASN A 238 17.38 21.24 13.64
C ASN A 238 18.32 20.48 12.68
N GLU A 239 19.56 20.21 13.07
CA GLU A 239 20.52 19.50 12.21
C GLU A 239 20.08 18.05 11.94
N GLN A 240 19.61 17.35 12.98
CA GLN A 240 19.04 16.01 12.85
C GLN A 240 17.79 16.02 11.98
N ARG A 241 16.89 17.00 12.17
CA ARG A 241 15.66 17.15 11.38
C ARG A 241 15.96 17.36 9.90
N VAL A 242 16.97 18.18 9.57
CA VAL A 242 17.42 18.40 8.19
C VAL A 242 17.95 17.09 7.59
N LYS A 243 18.86 16.40 8.27
CA LYS A 243 19.38 15.09 7.82
C LYS A 243 18.27 14.06 7.60
N ALA A 244 17.33 13.96 8.54
CA ALA A 244 16.17 13.07 8.44
C ALA A 244 15.27 13.43 7.25
N ASN A 245 15.00 14.72 7.02
CA ASN A 245 14.21 15.18 5.88
C ASN A 245 14.88 14.89 4.53
N ASP A 246 16.19 15.12 4.43
CA ASP A 246 16.95 14.88 3.20
C ASP A 246 17.01 13.38 2.88
N PHE A 247 17.27 12.54 3.89
CA PHE A 247 17.17 11.09 3.74
C PHE A 247 15.77 10.67 3.29
N TRP A 248 14.73 11.17 3.96
CA TRP A 248 13.35 10.82 3.62
C TRP A 248 13.03 11.16 2.16
N LYS A 249 13.38 12.37 1.70
CA LYS A 249 13.17 12.80 0.31
C LYS A 249 13.88 11.86 -0.67
N SER A 250 15.16 11.55 -0.44
CA SER A 250 15.93 10.65 -1.29
C SER A 250 15.29 9.26 -1.34
N ARG A 251 14.90 8.72 -0.19
CA ARG A 251 14.33 7.37 -0.12
C ARG A 251 12.94 7.27 -0.74
N MET A 252 12.14 8.34 -0.69
CA MET A 252 10.88 8.39 -1.43
C MET A 252 11.09 8.31 -2.95
N LEU A 253 12.13 8.96 -3.47
CA LEU A 253 12.50 8.84 -4.89
C LEU A 253 12.88 7.41 -5.25
N ASP A 254 13.69 6.73 -4.42
CA ASP A 254 14.07 5.34 -4.64
C ASP A 254 12.84 4.41 -4.67
N LEU A 255 11.90 4.59 -3.74
CA LEU A 255 10.70 3.76 -3.63
C LEU A 255 9.74 4.00 -4.81
N THR A 256 9.49 5.26 -5.17
CA THR A 256 8.61 5.61 -6.29
C THR A 256 9.15 5.15 -7.66
N GLN A 257 10.47 4.94 -7.79
CA GLN A 257 11.07 4.33 -8.99
C GLN A 257 10.72 2.83 -9.13
N LEU A 258 10.35 2.14 -8.05
CA LEU A 258 9.94 0.73 -8.12
C LEU A 258 8.57 0.57 -8.77
N GLY A 259 7.69 1.58 -8.67
CA GLY A 259 6.31 1.50 -9.11
C GLY A 259 5.43 2.57 -8.49
N LYS A 260 4.18 2.65 -8.97
CA LYS A 260 3.17 3.56 -8.43
C LYS A 260 2.82 3.17 -6.99
N GLU A 261 2.76 4.14 -6.08
CA GLU A 261 2.36 3.96 -4.67
C GLU A 261 3.27 3.03 -3.83
N GLU A 262 4.44 2.64 -4.34
CA GLU A 262 5.40 1.77 -3.65
C GLU A 262 5.98 2.41 -2.37
N ASP A 263 5.98 3.74 -2.29
CA ASP A 263 6.33 4.47 -1.07
C ASP A 263 5.33 4.18 0.07
N ALA A 264 4.03 4.24 -0.23
CA ALA A 264 2.98 3.91 0.72
C ALA A 264 2.97 2.41 1.04
N ASP A 265 3.13 1.56 0.03
CA ASP A 265 3.13 0.10 0.19
C ASP A 265 4.33 -0.40 1.00
N PHE A 266 5.48 0.28 0.92
CA PHE A 266 6.60 0.05 1.82
C PHE A 266 6.20 0.26 3.29
N PHE A 267 5.62 1.41 3.64
CA PHE A 267 5.23 1.69 5.03
C PHE A 267 4.14 0.72 5.50
N LYS A 268 3.15 0.41 4.65
CA LYS A 268 2.13 -0.60 4.96
C LYS A 268 2.77 -1.95 5.26
N ALA A 269 3.69 -2.42 4.42
CA ALA A 269 4.35 -3.71 4.57
C ALA A 269 5.23 -3.77 5.82
N TRP A 270 6.07 -2.75 6.02
CA TRP A 270 6.96 -2.67 7.17
C TRP A 270 6.18 -2.62 8.49
N LEU A 271 5.21 -1.71 8.61
CA LEU A 271 4.45 -1.52 9.85
C LEU A 271 3.57 -2.74 10.17
N ARG A 272 2.95 -3.37 9.16
CA ARG A 272 2.20 -4.64 9.34
C ARG A 272 3.11 -5.78 9.80
N GLY A 273 4.23 -5.96 9.11
CA GLY A 273 5.19 -7.02 9.42
C GLY A 273 5.72 -6.88 10.84
N ARG A 274 6.01 -5.65 11.27
CA ARG A 274 6.72 -5.39 12.52
C ARG A 274 5.83 -5.16 13.74
N TYR A 275 4.73 -4.42 13.61
CA TYR A 275 4.02 -3.90 14.79
C TYR A 275 2.56 -4.31 14.94
N ALA A 276 1.84 -4.65 13.86
CA ALA A 276 0.40 -4.97 13.96
C ALA A 276 0.11 -6.06 14.99
N GLN A 277 -0.71 -5.80 16.02
CA GLN A 277 -1.01 -6.76 17.10
C GLN A 277 -2.35 -7.44 16.92
N THR A 278 -3.29 -6.77 16.26
CA THR A 278 -4.66 -7.21 16.02
C THR A 278 -5.04 -7.11 14.54
N ILE A 279 -5.99 -7.96 14.13
CA ILE A 279 -6.62 -7.95 12.80
C ILE A 279 -8.13 -8.04 12.98
N ARG A 280 -8.87 -7.40 12.09
CA ARG A 280 -10.33 -7.41 12.09
C ARG A 280 -10.88 -8.84 12.02
N GLU A 281 -11.93 -9.09 12.82
CA GLU A 281 -12.67 -10.35 12.72
C GLU A 281 -13.42 -10.46 11.39
N HIS A 282 -13.48 -11.66 10.82
CA HIS A 282 -14.28 -12.00 9.64
C HIS A 282 -15.80 -12.04 9.94
N LYS A 283 -16.33 -10.99 10.58
CA LYS A 283 -17.76 -10.79 10.83
C LYS A 283 -18.21 -9.46 10.22
N LYS A 284 -19.40 -9.46 9.64
CA LYS A 284 -20.00 -8.25 9.06
C LYS A 284 -20.24 -7.23 10.19
N GLY A 285 -19.79 -5.98 9.99
CA GLY A 285 -19.90 -4.91 10.97
C GLY A 285 -18.75 -4.81 11.98
N SER A 286 -17.75 -5.70 11.93
CA SER A 286 -16.55 -5.55 12.75
C SER A 286 -15.74 -4.31 12.36
N SER A 287 -15.18 -3.62 13.36
CA SER A 287 -14.29 -2.49 13.14
C SER A 287 -12.92 -2.91 12.65
N ASN A 288 -12.28 -2.04 11.88
CA ASN A 288 -10.89 -2.17 11.48
C ASN A 288 -9.98 -2.18 12.72
N LYS A 289 -8.93 -3.00 12.67
CA LYS A 289 -7.92 -3.17 13.74
C LYS A 289 -6.53 -2.83 13.19
N ASP A 290 -5.46 -3.05 13.96
CA ASP A 290 -4.10 -2.60 13.56
C ASP A 290 -3.73 -2.96 12.13
N PHE A 291 -3.89 -4.23 11.75
CA PHE A 291 -3.50 -4.70 10.42
C PHE A 291 -4.30 -4.02 9.30
N ASP A 292 -5.58 -3.73 9.54
CA ASP A 292 -6.48 -3.07 8.59
C ASP A 292 -6.20 -1.57 8.53
N THR A 293 -6.11 -0.91 9.69
CA THR A 293 -5.84 0.53 9.82
C THR A 293 -4.46 0.90 9.24
N ILE A 294 -3.43 0.09 9.45
CA ILE A 294 -2.13 0.30 8.79
C ILE A 294 -2.28 0.18 7.26
N GLY A 295 -3.19 -0.64 6.76
CA GLY A 295 -3.43 -0.79 5.34
C GLY A 295 -3.96 0.45 4.64
N THR A 296 -4.70 1.30 5.36
CA THR A 296 -5.39 2.46 4.80
C THR A 296 -4.81 3.78 5.34
N THR A 297 -4.66 3.89 6.65
CA THR A 297 -4.29 5.13 7.37
C THR A 297 -3.09 4.90 8.31
N PHE A 298 -2.00 4.32 7.80
CA PHE A 298 -0.80 4.03 8.61
C PHE A 298 -0.20 5.26 9.33
N HIS A 299 -0.29 6.46 8.73
CA HIS A 299 0.20 7.69 9.36
C HIS A 299 -0.51 7.96 10.69
N LYS A 300 -1.83 7.73 10.72
CA LYS A 300 -2.65 7.88 11.93
C LYS A 300 -2.34 6.78 12.93
N TRP A 301 -2.23 5.55 12.46
CA TRP A 301 -1.87 4.43 13.32
C TRP A 301 -0.51 4.65 14.02
N VAL A 302 0.50 5.17 13.32
CA VAL A 302 1.82 5.48 13.91
C VAL A 302 1.74 6.56 14.99
N HIS A 303 0.88 7.56 14.81
CA HIS A 303 0.63 8.58 15.82
C HIS A 303 -0.06 7.99 17.06
N ASP A 304 -1.17 7.29 16.85
CA ASP A 304 -2.02 6.76 17.91
C ASP A 304 -1.27 5.70 18.72
N GLU A 305 -0.49 4.84 18.05
CA GLU A 305 0.30 3.75 18.63
C GLU A 305 1.78 4.11 18.83
N LYS A 306 2.11 5.41 18.96
CA LYS A 306 3.50 5.88 19.14
C LYS A 306 4.24 5.20 20.29
N SER A 307 3.52 4.88 21.37
CA SER A 307 4.06 4.16 22.53
C SER A 307 4.46 2.73 22.21
N LEU A 308 3.68 2.03 21.37
CA LEU A 308 3.95 0.66 20.91
C LEU A 308 5.19 0.61 20.00
N ILE A 309 5.38 1.64 19.17
CA ILE A 309 6.53 1.77 18.26
C ILE A 309 7.80 2.22 19.02
N GLY A 310 7.63 2.79 20.23
CA GLY A 310 8.71 3.31 21.05
C GLY A 310 9.09 4.77 20.76
N LEU A 311 8.21 5.54 20.13
CA LEU A 311 8.41 6.95 19.81
C LEU A 311 8.06 7.83 21.02
N LYS A 312 9.00 8.00 21.96
CA LYS A 312 8.79 8.72 23.22
C LYS A 312 9.52 10.06 23.31
N SER A 313 10.61 10.21 22.57
CA SER A 313 11.50 11.36 22.63
C SER A 313 11.95 11.79 21.23
N SER A 314 12.48 13.01 21.11
CA SER A 314 13.07 13.50 19.85
C SER A 314 14.16 12.58 19.28
N ALA A 315 14.90 11.87 20.13
CA ALA A 315 15.93 10.93 19.68
C ALA A 315 15.30 9.69 19.02
N ASP A 316 14.17 9.21 19.56
CA ASP A 316 13.45 8.05 19.02
C ASP A 316 12.87 8.35 17.63
N PHE A 317 12.31 9.55 17.42
CA PHE A 317 11.83 9.98 16.10
C PHE A 317 12.97 10.08 15.08
N ASN A 318 14.14 10.59 15.48
CA ASN A 318 15.31 10.61 14.60
C ASN A 318 15.81 9.20 14.27
N ASP A 319 15.86 8.30 15.26
CA ASP A 319 16.26 6.90 15.08
C ASP A 319 15.27 6.10 14.23
N PHE A 320 13.97 6.40 14.35
CA PHE A 320 12.94 5.83 13.49
C PHE A 320 13.24 6.11 12.01
N VAL A 321 13.70 7.31 11.66
CA VAL A 321 14.06 7.66 10.28
C VAL A 321 15.42 7.11 9.87
N ILE A 322 16.47 7.48 10.60
CA ILE A 322 17.86 7.27 10.15
C ILE A 322 18.32 5.82 10.33
N LYS A 323 17.70 5.06 11.25
CA LYS A 323 18.05 3.65 11.49
C LYS A 323 16.97 2.72 10.94
N GLN A 324 15.76 2.81 11.46
CA GLN A 324 14.73 1.80 11.19
C GLN A 324 14.18 1.93 9.77
N PHE A 325 13.64 3.09 9.40
CA PHE A 325 13.13 3.35 8.06
C PHE A 325 14.23 3.10 7.01
N LYS A 326 15.46 3.56 7.23
CA LYS A 326 16.59 3.24 6.36
C LYS A 326 16.80 1.75 6.15
N SER A 327 16.99 0.98 7.23
CA SER A 327 17.25 -0.47 7.15
C SER A 327 16.09 -1.21 6.47
N PHE A 328 14.85 -0.99 6.91
CA PHE A 328 13.71 -1.72 6.38
C PHE A 328 13.40 -1.36 4.92
N SER A 329 13.60 -0.11 4.51
CA SER A 329 13.45 0.25 3.10
C SER A 329 14.58 -0.30 2.22
N ASP A 330 15.83 -0.39 2.73
CA ASP A 330 16.94 -1.06 2.04
C ASP A 330 16.62 -2.55 1.78
N HIS A 331 15.97 -3.24 2.73
CA HIS A 331 15.53 -4.63 2.56
C HIS A 331 14.31 -4.75 1.63
N TYR A 332 13.33 -3.86 1.78
CA TYR A 332 12.12 -3.86 0.95
C TYR A 332 12.46 -3.68 -0.53
N ILE A 333 13.32 -2.72 -0.87
CA ILE A 333 13.77 -2.47 -2.25
C ILE A 333 14.40 -3.74 -2.85
N ARG A 334 15.26 -4.43 -2.08
CA ARG A 334 15.90 -5.67 -2.52
C ARG A 334 14.91 -6.80 -2.76
N ILE A 335 13.93 -6.96 -1.85
CA ILE A 335 12.87 -7.95 -1.99
C ILE A 335 12.02 -7.65 -3.23
N GLN A 336 11.66 -6.38 -3.46
CA GLN A 336 10.92 -5.95 -4.64
C GLN A 336 11.69 -6.21 -5.94
N GLN A 337 12.99 -5.94 -5.97
CA GLN A 337 13.85 -6.24 -7.12
C GLN A 337 13.92 -7.75 -7.36
N ALA A 338 14.14 -8.56 -6.32
CA ALA A 338 14.18 -10.02 -6.43
C ALA A 338 12.82 -10.65 -6.80
N ALA A 339 11.71 -10.00 -6.48
CA ALA A 339 10.38 -10.41 -6.91
C ALA A 339 10.15 -10.18 -8.41
N LYS A 340 10.78 -9.14 -8.99
CA LYS A 340 10.66 -8.78 -10.41
C LYS A 340 11.71 -9.45 -11.30
N VAL A 341 12.92 -9.64 -10.78
CA VAL A 341 14.08 -10.18 -11.51
C VAL A 341 14.63 -11.40 -10.77
N TYR A 342 14.75 -12.51 -11.48
CA TYR A 342 15.34 -13.73 -10.94
C TYR A 342 16.77 -13.46 -10.49
N THR A 343 16.99 -13.54 -9.17
CA THR A 343 18.26 -13.22 -8.53
C THR A 343 18.76 -14.46 -7.79
N PRO A 344 19.95 -15.00 -8.12
CA PRO A 344 20.54 -16.13 -7.40
C PRO A 344 20.62 -15.86 -5.90
N GLY A 345 20.23 -16.84 -5.08
CA GLY A 345 20.07 -16.66 -3.64
C GLY A 345 18.78 -15.97 -3.20
N PHE A 346 17.89 -15.58 -4.12
CA PHE A 346 16.54 -15.10 -3.80
C PHE A 346 15.48 -15.75 -4.70
N GLU A 347 15.76 -16.97 -5.17
CA GLU A 347 14.92 -17.70 -6.11
C GLU A 347 13.49 -17.85 -5.57
N TYR A 348 13.34 -18.15 -4.27
CA TYR A 348 12.03 -18.29 -3.63
C TYR A 348 11.22 -17.00 -3.63
N VAL A 349 11.85 -15.82 -3.52
CA VAL A 349 11.15 -14.54 -3.61
C VAL A 349 10.52 -14.37 -5.00
N TYR A 350 11.28 -14.73 -6.04
CA TYR A 350 10.83 -14.71 -7.42
C TYR A 350 9.71 -15.75 -7.67
N TYR A 351 9.87 -16.98 -7.18
CA TYR A 351 8.88 -18.04 -7.35
C TYR A 351 7.53 -17.68 -6.71
N ASN A 352 7.56 -17.11 -5.50
CA ASN A 352 6.37 -16.66 -4.79
C ASN A 352 5.69 -15.50 -5.52
N ALA A 353 6.47 -14.54 -6.03
CA ALA A 353 5.97 -13.42 -6.82
C ALA A 353 5.31 -13.89 -8.13
N HIS A 354 5.91 -14.85 -8.84
CA HIS A 354 5.30 -15.47 -10.02
C HIS A 354 3.95 -16.14 -9.71
N ASN A 355 3.78 -16.71 -8.52
CA ASN A 355 2.49 -17.24 -8.05
C ASN A 355 1.50 -16.15 -7.61
N ASN A 356 1.84 -14.86 -7.78
CA ASN A 356 1.06 -13.69 -7.36
C ASN A 356 0.75 -13.67 -5.86
N PHE A 357 1.70 -14.10 -5.02
CA PHE A 357 1.53 -14.09 -3.57
C PHE A 357 1.75 -12.69 -2.97
N THR A 358 0.67 -11.92 -2.80
CA THR A 358 0.72 -10.48 -2.47
C THR A 358 1.14 -10.17 -1.03
N LEU A 359 0.95 -11.10 -0.08
CA LEU A 359 1.35 -10.92 1.32
C LEU A 359 2.85 -11.14 1.57
N GLN A 360 3.63 -11.44 0.53
CA GLN A 360 5.06 -11.72 0.63
C GLN A 360 5.84 -10.64 1.40
N TYR A 361 5.67 -9.37 1.04
CA TYR A 361 6.51 -8.28 1.55
C TYR A 361 6.45 -8.09 3.07
N PRO A 362 5.26 -7.93 3.72
CA PRO A 362 5.21 -7.78 5.17
C PRO A 362 5.71 -9.03 5.91
N ILE A 363 5.53 -10.23 5.34
CA ILE A 363 6.01 -11.47 5.95
C ILE A 363 7.53 -11.59 5.90
N LEU A 364 8.16 -11.23 4.78
CA LEU A 364 9.61 -11.25 4.63
C LEU A 364 10.32 -10.19 5.47
N LEU A 365 9.65 -9.07 5.76
CA LEU A 365 10.19 -8.04 6.66
C LEU A 365 10.01 -8.39 8.14
N ALA A 366 9.00 -9.17 8.51
CA ALA A 366 8.69 -9.49 9.91
C ALA A 366 9.86 -10.05 10.74
N PRO A 367 10.69 -11.00 10.27
CA PRO A 367 11.77 -11.56 11.09
C PRO A 367 13.01 -10.66 11.23
N LEU A 368 13.07 -9.56 10.45
CA LEU A 368 14.25 -8.71 10.38
C LEU A 368 14.36 -7.79 11.59
N HIS A 369 15.59 -7.52 11.99
CA HIS A 369 15.92 -6.51 12.98
C HIS A 369 16.73 -5.39 12.31
N ALA A 370 16.54 -4.13 12.73
CA ALA A 370 17.26 -2.97 12.17
C ALA A 370 18.79 -2.98 12.40
N LYS A 371 19.30 -4.00 13.10
CA LYS A 371 20.73 -4.21 13.40
C LYS A 371 21.28 -5.48 12.75
N ASP A 372 20.45 -6.24 12.05
CA ASP A 372 20.91 -7.40 11.30
C ASP A 372 21.94 -6.92 10.27
N ASP A 373 23.06 -7.63 10.18
CA ASP A 373 23.95 -7.45 9.04
C ASP A 373 23.27 -7.96 7.76
N ILE A 374 23.86 -7.59 6.62
CA ILE A 374 23.27 -7.87 5.31
C ILE A 374 23.04 -9.37 5.08
N GLU A 375 23.94 -10.24 5.56
CA GLU A 375 23.87 -11.67 5.29
C GLU A 375 22.90 -12.37 6.23
N THR A 376 22.89 -11.98 7.51
CA THR A 376 21.85 -12.43 8.45
C THR A 376 20.45 -12.10 7.92
N ALA A 377 20.25 -10.86 7.44
CA ALA A 377 18.98 -10.48 6.85
C ALA A 377 18.65 -11.28 5.57
N ASN A 378 19.63 -11.53 4.70
CA ASN A 378 19.45 -12.34 3.49
C ASN A 378 19.01 -13.77 3.84
N ARG A 379 19.66 -14.41 4.80
CA ARG A 379 19.33 -15.77 5.29
C ARG A 379 17.91 -15.85 5.82
N LYS A 380 17.50 -14.87 6.65
CA LYS A 380 16.13 -14.77 7.15
C LYS A 380 15.13 -14.61 5.99
N ILE A 381 15.40 -13.75 5.01
CA ILE A 381 14.54 -13.55 3.83
C ILE A 381 14.43 -14.86 3.03
N ARG A 382 15.56 -15.52 2.72
CA ARG A 382 15.58 -16.80 1.99
C ARG A 382 14.77 -17.87 2.70
N LEU A 383 14.96 -18.00 4.01
CA LEU A 383 14.27 -18.99 4.82
C LEU A 383 12.76 -18.77 4.80
N VAL A 384 12.30 -17.54 5.07
CA VAL A 384 10.86 -17.24 5.10
C VAL A 384 10.25 -17.34 3.70
N ALA A 385 10.95 -16.89 2.66
CA ALA A 385 10.49 -17.06 1.27
C ALA A 385 10.40 -18.54 0.89
N GLY A 386 11.36 -19.35 1.34
CA GLY A 386 11.37 -20.79 1.17
C GLY A 386 10.22 -21.47 1.92
N TYR A 387 9.84 -20.99 3.11
CA TYR A 387 8.63 -21.45 3.79
C TYR A 387 7.36 -21.15 2.98
N LEU A 388 7.23 -19.92 2.47
CA LEU A 388 6.09 -19.50 1.64
C LEU A 388 5.98 -20.32 0.36
N ASP A 389 7.11 -20.66 -0.27
CA ASP A 389 7.17 -21.52 -1.47
C ASP A 389 6.58 -22.91 -1.19
N ILE A 390 6.92 -23.53 -0.05
CA ILE A 390 6.34 -24.82 0.38
C ILE A 390 4.84 -24.68 0.67
N PHE A 391 4.45 -23.63 1.40
CA PHE A 391 3.06 -23.35 1.75
C PHE A 391 2.17 -23.20 0.50
N ILE A 392 2.62 -22.43 -0.49
CA ILE A 392 1.93 -22.21 -1.76
C ILE A 392 1.80 -23.53 -2.54
N ALA A 393 2.89 -24.29 -2.68
CA ALA A 393 2.89 -25.54 -3.44
C ALA A 393 1.95 -26.59 -2.82
N ARG A 394 2.00 -26.78 -1.49
CA ARG A 394 1.12 -27.72 -0.78
C ARG A 394 -0.35 -27.32 -0.91
N ARG A 395 -0.68 -26.03 -0.72
CA ARG A 395 -2.06 -25.56 -0.90
C ARG A 395 -2.55 -25.75 -2.34
N ALA A 396 -1.71 -25.50 -3.34
CA ALA A 396 -2.07 -25.68 -4.73
C ALA A 396 -2.45 -27.13 -5.05
N VAL A 397 -1.63 -28.11 -4.64
CA VAL A 397 -1.91 -29.54 -4.93
C VAL A 397 -3.10 -30.08 -4.13
N ASN A 398 -3.40 -29.49 -2.97
CA ASN A 398 -4.57 -29.81 -2.13
C ASN A 398 -5.83 -29.00 -2.54
N PHE A 399 -5.82 -28.34 -3.71
CA PHE A 399 -6.92 -27.51 -4.22
C PHE A 399 -7.42 -26.43 -3.23
N ARG A 400 -6.54 -25.89 -2.39
CA ARG A 400 -6.85 -24.82 -1.44
C ARG A 400 -6.63 -23.45 -2.09
N THR A 401 -7.58 -22.54 -1.90
CA THR A 401 -7.43 -21.15 -2.39
C THR A 401 -6.26 -20.42 -1.70
N LEU A 402 -5.66 -19.51 -2.46
CA LEU A 402 -4.61 -18.57 -2.04
C LEU A 402 -5.10 -17.11 -2.08
N ASP A 403 -6.42 -16.90 -2.21
CA ASP A 403 -7.02 -15.57 -2.18
C ASP A 403 -6.77 -14.92 -0.83
N TYR A 404 -6.54 -13.60 -0.82
CA TYR A 404 -6.19 -12.84 0.36
C TYR A 404 -7.07 -13.18 1.58
N SER A 405 -8.40 -13.20 1.41
CA SER A 405 -9.35 -13.48 2.49
C SER A 405 -9.18 -14.86 3.14
N SER A 406 -8.63 -15.83 2.41
CA SER A 406 -8.44 -17.21 2.88
C SER A 406 -7.15 -17.41 3.66
N ILE A 407 -6.14 -16.57 3.44
CA ILE A 407 -4.80 -16.73 4.02
C ILE A 407 -4.39 -15.60 4.95
N VAL A 408 -5.08 -14.44 4.92
CA VAL A 408 -4.67 -13.23 5.65
C VAL A 408 -4.50 -13.49 7.15
N TYR A 409 -5.41 -14.22 7.78
CA TYR A 409 -5.31 -14.54 9.20
C TYR A 409 -4.12 -15.46 9.50
N THR A 410 -3.92 -16.51 8.68
CA THR A 410 -2.78 -17.43 8.82
C THR A 410 -1.45 -16.69 8.66
N MET A 411 -1.35 -15.80 7.67
CA MET A 411 -0.16 -15.00 7.43
C MET A 411 0.07 -13.95 8.51
N PHE A 412 -0.99 -13.34 9.01
CA PHE A 412 -0.93 -12.42 10.14
C PHE A 412 -0.39 -13.09 11.40
N THR A 413 -0.91 -14.27 11.73
CA THR A 413 -0.40 -15.07 12.86
C THR A 413 1.06 -15.46 12.65
N LEU A 414 1.43 -15.92 11.44
CA LEU A 414 2.82 -16.22 11.10
C LEU A 414 3.73 -15.01 11.30
N MET A 415 3.34 -13.82 10.80
CA MET A 415 4.11 -12.58 10.99
C MET A 415 4.37 -12.30 12.46
N LYS A 416 3.35 -12.43 13.32
CA LYS A 416 3.51 -12.21 14.76
C LYS A 416 4.52 -13.16 15.39
N GLU A 417 4.46 -14.43 15.01
CA GLU A 417 5.30 -15.48 15.60
C GLU A 417 6.77 -15.40 15.15
N ILE A 418 7.06 -14.91 13.94
CA ILE A 418 8.43 -14.87 13.41
C ILE A 418 9.18 -13.57 13.73
N ARG A 419 8.52 -12.58 14.33
CA ARG A 419 9.08 -11.25 14.59
C ARG A 419 10.37 -11.32 15.39
N GLU A 420 11.44 -10.74 14.84
CA GLU A 420 12.75 -10.62 15.49
C GLU A 420 13.34 -11.91 16.06
N LEU A 421 12.91 -13.08 15.55
CA LEU A 421 13.54 -14.33 15.95
C LEU A 421 14.99 -14.36 15.45
N ASP A 422 15.87 -14.93 16.29
CA ASP A 422 17.19 -15.31 15.85
C ASP A 422 17.11 -16.45 14.81
N MET A 423 18.19 -16.64 14.05
CA MET A 423 18.23 -17.58 12.94
C MET A 423 17.85 -19.01 13.35
N GLN A 424 18.34 -19.48 14.49
CA GLN A 424 18.13 -20.86 14.95
C GLN A 424 16.67 -21.08 15.35
N THR A 425 16.10 -20.15 16.13
CA THR A 425 14.70 -20.22 16.55
C THR A 425 13.76 -20.11 15.35
N LEU A 426 14.09 -19.25 14.37
CA LEU A 426 13.32 -19.08 13.14
C LEU A 426 13.29 -20.37 12.29
N VAL A 427 14.45 -21.03 12.10
CA VAL A 427 14.53 -22.33 11.41
C VAL A 427 13.66 -23.36 12.11
N ASN A 428 13.81 -23.51 13.43
CA ASN A 428 13.06 -24.50 14.21
C ASN A 428 11.55 -24.30 14.09
N LEU A 429 11.07 -23.05 14.21
CA LEU A 429 9.66 -22.71 14.11
C LEU A 429 9.10 -23.02 12.72
N LEU A 430 9.79 -22.60 11.66
CA LEU A 430 9.30 -22.78 10.28
C LEU A 430 9.37 -24.25 9.85
N THR A 431 10.39 -24.99 10.26
CA THR A 431 10.45 -26.45 10.10
C THR A 431 9.26 -27.11 10.77
N TYR A 432 9.00 -26.79 12.04
CA TYR A 432 7.86 -27.33 12.78
C TYR A 432 6.52 -27.03 12.09
N LYS A 433 6.34 -25.80 11.60
CA LYS A 433 5.13 -25.40 10.85
C LYS A 433 4.95 -26.17 9.54
N VAL A 434 6.03 -26.47 8.82
CA VAL A 434 5.94 -27.31 7.60
C VAL A 434 5.56 -28.75 7.96
N LEU A 435 6.15 -29.29 9.02
CA LEU A 435 5.88 -30.67 9.46
C LEU A 435 4.46 -30.87 10.01
N THR A 436 3.87 -29.83 10.60
CA THR A 436 2.51 -29.85 11.18
C THR A 436 1.42 -29.35 10.25
N MET A 437 1.78 -28.91 9.03
CA MET A 437 0.80 -28.45 8.03
C MET A 437 -0.13 -29.60 7.62
N SER A 438 -1.43 -29.32 7.55
CA SER A 438 -2.45 -30.29 7.15
C SER A 438 -2.29 -30.73 5.69
N GLU A 439 -1.95 -29.77 4.82
CA GLU A 439 -1.74 -30.00 3.40
C GLU A 439 -0.40 -30.71 3.17
N LYS A 440 -0.44 -31.78 2.37
CA LYS A 440 0.72 -32.64 2.06
C LYS A 440 0.81 -32.90 0.56
N PHE A 441 1.94 -33.45 0.12
CA PHE A 441 2.10 -33.82 -1.29
C PHE A 441 1.41 -35.15 -1.65
N ASP A 442 0.86 -35.91 -0.70
CA ASP A 442 0.07 -37.11 -0.97
C ASP A 442 -1.07 -36.86 -1.98
N ASP A 443 -1.70 -35.68 -1.91
CA ASP A 443 -2.78 -35.25 -2.82
C ASP A 443 -2.30 -34.93 -4.24
N VAL A 444 -0.99 -34.94 -4.51
CA VAL A 444 -0.50 -34.93 -5.89
C VAL A 444 -1.09 -36.09 -6.67
N SER A 445 -1.38 -37.24 -6.04
CA SER A 445 -2.07 -38.38 -6.67
C SER A 445 -3.40 -38.00 -7.37
N HIS A 446 -4.10 -36.98 -6.86
CA HIS A 446 -5.37 -36.47 -7.41
C HIS A 446 -5.22 -35.11 -8.12
N PHE A 447 -4.03 -34.52 -8.09
CA PHE A 447 -3.79 -33.21 -8.68
C PHE A 447 -3.86 -33.28 -10.21
N SER A 448 -4.67 -32.39 -10.78
CA SER A 448 -5.02 -32.39 -12.20
C SER A 448 -5.17 -30.98 -12.76
N LEU A 449 -5.06 -30.88 -14.08
CA LEU A 449 -5.22 -29.65 -14.84
C LEU A 449 -6.69 -29.27 -14.97
N SER A 450 -7.00 -28.05 -14.55
CA SER A 450 -8.29 -27.40 -14.65
C SER A 450 -8.08 -25.91 -14.94
N GLY A 451 -9.15 -25.16 -15.19
CA GLY A 451 -9.06 -23.69 -15.34
C GLY A 451 -8.42 -23.00 -14.13
N TRP A 452 -8.71 -23.48 -12.92
CA TRP A 452 -8.13 -22.96 -11.67
C TRP A 452 -6.68 -23.38 -11.48
N SER A 453 -6.36 -24.67 -11.68
CA SER A 453 -5.04 -25.22 -11.39
C SER A 453 -4.00 -24.93 -12.48
N LYS A 454 -4.41 -24.48 -13.68
CA LYS A 454 -3.53 -24.24 -14.83
C LYS A 454 -2.27 -23.44 -14.49
N ARG A 455 -2.40 -22.36 -13.73
CA ARG A 455 -1.25 -21.51 -13.34
C ARG A 455 -0.26 -22.26 -12.44
N TYR A 456 -0.77 -23.05 -11.49
CA TYR A 456 0.06 -23.80 -10.55
C TYR A 456 0.69 -25.01 -11.23
N VAL A 457 -0.05 -25.73 -12.06
CA VAL A 457 0.49 -26.84 -12.86
C VAL A 457 1.65 -26.35 -13.72
N HIS A 458 1.48 -25.24 -14.43
CA HIS A 458 2.56 -24.66 -15.22
C HIS A 458 3.78 -24.28 -14.37
N HIS A 459 3.57 -23.57 -13.25
CA HIS A 459 4.64 -23.19 -12.33
C HIS A 459 5.39 -24.40 -11.76
N MET A 460 4.65 -25.42 -11.30
CA MET A 460 5.24 -26.61 -10.70
C MET A 460 5.98 -27.47 -11.74
N LEU A 461 5.46 -27.61 -12.96
CA LEU A 461 6.21 -28.25 -14.05
C LEU A 461 7.50 -27.50 -14.34
N ALA A 462 7.48 -26.16 -14.38
CA ALA A 462 8.67 -25.34 -14.58
C ALA A 462 9.71 -25.57 -13.47
N ARG A 463 9.27 -25.64 -12.21
CA ARG A 463 10.13 -25.96 -11.05
C ARG A 463 10.70 -27.37 -11.10
N MET A 464 9.89 -28.36 -11.48
CA MET A 464 10.36 -29.74 -11.63
C MET A 464 11.37 -29.87 -12.77
N THR A 465 11.10 -29.26 -13.93
CA THR A 465 12.03 -29.25 -15.05
C THR A 465 13.35 -28.57 -14.67
N GLU A 466 13.29 -27.37 -14.08
CA GLU A 466 14.47 -26.66 -13.58
C GLU A 466 15.25 -27.51 -12.57
N HIS A 467 14.58 -28.12 -11.60
CA HIS A 467 15.23 -28.91 -10.56
C HIS A 467 15.97 -30.11 -11.15
N VAL A 468 15.31 -30.88 -12.02
CA VAL A 468 15.94 -32.03 -12.68
C VAL A 468 17.15 -31.59 -13.51
N GLU A 469 17.08 -30.47 -14.22
CA GLU A 469 18.21 -29.93 -14.99
C GLU A 469 19.37 -29.48 -14.08
N LYS A 470 19.07 -28.73 -13.02
CA LYS A 470 20.06 -28.22 -12.07
C LYS A 470 20.77 -29.35 -11.31
N GLN A 471 20.03 -30.32 -10.80
CA GLN A 471 20.61 -31.49 -10.12
C GLN A 471 21.41 -32.39 -11.08
N SER A 472 21.11 -32.30 -12.38
CA SER A 472 21.86 -33.00 -13.43
C SER A 472 23.08 -32.22 -13.94
N GLY A 473 23.45 -31.11 -13.30
CA GLY A 473 24.63 -30.29 -13.64
C GLY A 473 24.38 -29.20 -14.68
N GLY A 474 23.12 -28.91 -15.02
CA GLY A 474 22.72 -27.78 -15.87
C GLY A 474 22.54 -26.47 -15.09
N GLU A 475 22.34 -25.38 -15.84
CA GLU A 475 21.98 -24.07 -15.28
C GLU A 475 20.46 -23.94 -15.07
N SER A 476 20.03 -23.03 -14.18
CA SER A 476 18.61 -22.72 -14.03
C SER A 476 18.05 -22.07 -15.29
N ARG A 477 16.90 -22.56 -15.74
CA ARG A 477 16.12 -22.03 -16.88
C ARG A 477 14.69 -21.69 -16.49
N PHE A 478 14.42 -21.49 -15.20
CA PHE A 478 13.06 -21.25 -14.71
C PHE A 478 12.39 -20.07 -15.42
N VAL A 479 13.10 -18.95 -15.55
CA VAL A 479 12.62 -17.73 -16.23
C VAL A 479 12.16 -18.05 -17.66
N ASN A 480 12.91 -18.88 -18.40
CA ASN A 480 12.57 -19.28 -19.75
C ASN A 480 11.28 -20.11 -19.78
N TYR A 481 11.10 -21.00 -18.81
CA TYR A 481 9.90 -21.84 -18.73
C TYR A 481 8.64 -21.05 -18.40
N VAL A 482 8.75 -19.96 -17.63
CA VAL A 482 7.61 -19.13 -17.21
C VAL A 482 7.34 -17.91 -18.06
N ALA A 483 8.27 -17.53 -18.94
CA ALA A 483 8.13 -16.38 -19.83
C ALA A 483 6.88 -16.51 -20.73
N ARG A 484 6.07 -15.45 -20.77
CA ARG A 484 4.87 -15.34 -21.61
C ARG A 484 5.05 -14.39 -22.78
N ASP A 485 5.76 -13.29 -22.56
CA ASP A 485 6.00 -12.23 -23.57
C ASP A 485 7.26 -12.53 -24.40
N VAL A 486 7.33 -13.74 -24.95
CA VAL A 486 8.42 -14.20 -25.81
C VAL A 486 7.86 -14.83 -27.08
N LYS A 487 8.66 -14.89 -28.15
CA LYS A 487 8.24 -15.42 -29.46
C LYS A 487 7.71 -16.85 -29.38
N ASP A 488 8.31 -17.68 -28.54
CA ASP A 488 8.00 -19.10 -28.41
C ASP A 488 7.91 -19.53 -26.94
N PRO A 489 6.79 -19.21 -26.25
CA PRO A 489 6.65 -19.49 -24.82
C PRO A 489 6.46 -20.98 -24.55
N TYR A 490 6.82 -21.44 -23.36
CA TYR A 490 6.54 -22.82 -22.93
C TYR A 490 5.09 -22.97 -22.47
N GLU A 491 4.40 -23.97 -23.01
CA GLU A 491 3.01 -24.30 -22.72
C GLU A 491 2.90 -25.70 -22.12
N ILE A 492 1.80 -25.92 -21.39
CA ILE A 492 1.46 -27.26 -20.90
C ILE A 492 1.07 -28.09 -22.11
N GLU A 493 1.77 -29.19 -22.32
CA GLU A 493 1.41 -30.23 -23.28
C GLU A 493 0.93 -31.48 -22.55
N HIS A 494 -0.10 -32.10 -23.10
CA HIS A 494 -0.58 -33.41 -22.67
C HIS A 494 0.14 -34.50 -23.47
N ILE A 495 0.67 -35.50 -22.77
CA ILE A 495 1.33 -36.63 -23.44
C ILE A 495 0.34 -37.38 -24.34
N TRP A 496 -0.90 -37.56 -23.89
CA TRP A 496 -2.00 -38.06 -24.72
C TRP A 496 -2.67 -36.96 -25.54
N ALA A 497 -2.83 -37.20 -26.84
CA ALA A 497 -3.71 -36.40 -27.69
C ALA A 497 -5.17 -36.52 -27.20
N ASN A 498 -6.00 -35.51 -27.45
CA ASN A 498 -7.41 -35.55 -27.05
C ASN A 498 -8.24 -36.43 -28.01
N LYS A 499 -8.02 -37.75 -27.96
CA LYS A 499 -8.61 -38.75 -28.86
C LYS A 499 -9.00 -40.01 -28.09
N TYR A 500 -10.14 -39.97 -27.38
CA TYR A 500 -10.66 -41.10 -26.61
C TYR A 500 -10.69 -42.44 -27.38
N MET A 501 -11.05 -42.40 -28.67
CA MET A 501 -11.08 -43.60 -29.54
C MET A 501 -9.77 -44.40 -29.59
N ARG A 502 -8.62 -43.80 -29.22
CA ARG A 502 -7.30 -44.47 -29.19
C ARG A 502 -6.99 -45.17 -27.86
N HIS A 503 -7.84 -44.98 -26.85
CA HIS A 503 -7.64 -45.42 -25.47
C HIS A 503 -8.83 -46.22 -24.92
N GLN A 504 -9.70 -46.73 -25.79
CA GLN A 504 -10.88 -47.52 -25.40
C GLN A 504 -10.52 -48.88 -24.79
N ASP A 505 -9.26 -49.31 -24.92
CA ASP A 505 -8.73 -50.49 -24.25
C ASP A 505 -8.47 -50.27 -22.75
N GLU A 506 -8.41 -49.02 -22.29
CA GLU A 506 -8.12 -48.67 -20.89
C GLU A 506 -9.22 -47.84 -20.20
N PHE A 507 -10.12 -47.21 -20.96
CA PHE A 507 -11.16 -46.32 -20.45
C PHE A 507 -12.53 -46.64 -21.04
N GLU A 508 -13.53 -46.81 -20.18
CA GLU A 508 -14.89 -47.15 -20.60
C GLU A 508 -15.64 -45.95 -21.17
N THR A 509 -15.27 -44.74 -20.77
CA THR A 509 -15.95 -43.50 -21.18
C THR A 509 -14.98 -42.38 -21.54
N GLU A 510 -15.42 -41.47 -22.42
CA GLU A 510 -14.66 -40.26 -22.77
C GLU A 510 -14.43 -39.33 -21.56
N LYS A 511 -15.37 -39.34 -20.61
CA LYS A 511 -15.24 -38.58 -19.37
C LYS A 511 -14.09 -39.10 -18.51
N GLU A 512 -14.03 -40.41 -18.27
CA GLU A 512 -12.94 -41.03 -17.50
C GLU A 512 -11.58 -40.75 -18.16
N PHE A 513 -11.50 -40.90 -19.49
CA PHE A 513 -10.30 -40.56 -20.26
C PHE A 513 -9.89 -39.09 -20.07
N THR A 514 -10.85 -38.16 -20.13
CA THR A 514 -10.57 -36.72 -19.98
C THR A 514 -10.08 -36.37 -18.58
N GLU A 515 -10.66 -36.97 -17.54
CA GLU A 515 -10.23 -36.79 -16.16
C GLU A 515 -8.80 -37.30 -15.97
N TYR A 516 -8.51 -38.53 -16.43
CA TYR A 516 -7.17 -39.13 -16.33
C TYR A 516 -6.12 -38.40 -17.15
N ARG A 517 -6.46 -37.98 -18.36
CA ARG A 517 -5.57 -37.20 -19.24
C ARG A 517 -5.10 -35.92 -18.58
N ASN A 518 -5.93 -35.31 -17.73
CA ASN A 518 -5.59 -34.08 -17.03
C ASN A 518 -4.77 -34.30 -15.76
N HIS A 519 -4.52 -35.54 -15.32
CA HIS A 519 -3.64 -35.80 -14.19
C HIS A 519 -2.23 -35.23 -14.40
N PHE A 520 -1.65 -34.70 -13.33
CA PHE A 520 -0.38 -33.97 -13.35
C PHE A 520 0.78 -34.72 -14.02
N GLY A 521 0.90 -36.03 -13.80
CA GLY A 521 1.91 -36.92 -14.37
C GLY A 521 1.80 -37.08 -15.89
N GLY A 522 0.62 -36.83 -16.48
CA GLY A 522 0.39 -36.83 -17.92
C GLY A 522 0.76 -35.52 -18.63
N LEU A 523 1.33 -34.56 -17.91
CA LEU A 523 1.59 -33.20 -18.40
C LEU A 523 3.10 -32.91 -18.42
N VAL A 524 3.51 -32.09 -19.39
CA VAL A 524 4.89 -31.59 -19.53
C VAL A 524 4.90 -30.15 -20.03
N LEU A 525 6.04 -29.47 -19.98
CA LEU A 525 6.24 -28.18 -20.64
C LEU A 525 6.99 -28.36 -21.95
N LEU A 526 6.46 -27.76 -23.02
CA LEU A 526 7.09 -27.70 -24.35
C LEU A 526 6.98 -26.31 -24.95
N PRO A 527 7.93 -25.87 -25.81
CA PRO A 527 7.79 -24.65 -26.59
C PRO A 527 6.53 -24.70 -27.46
N ARG A 528 5.80 -23.59 -27.57
CA ARG A 528 4.56 -23.49 -28.35
C ARG A 528 4.73 -23.96 -29.80
N SER A 529 5.82 -23.58 -30.46
CA SER A 529 6.12 -23.95 -31.85
C SER A 529 6.24 -25.47 -31.99
N PHE A 530 6.93 -26.11 -31.06
CA PHE A 530 7.05 -27.55 -30.99
C PHE A 530 5.69 -28.19 -30.71
N ASN A 531 4.97 -27.71 -29.70
CA ASN A 531 3.66 -28.22 -29.32
C ASN A 531 2.66 -28.24 -30.50
N HIS A 532 2.57 -27.13 -31.23
CA HIS A 532 1.70 -27.01 -32.41
C HIS A 532 2.10 -27.93 -33.56
N SER A 533 3.38 -28.25 -33.73
CA SER A 533 3.85 -29.10 -34.83
C SER A 533 3.44 -30.58 -34.71
N TYR A 534 3.13 -31.06 -33.50
CA TYR A 534 2.68 -32.44 -33.28
C TYR A 534 1.17 -32.58 -33.15
N GLY A 535 0.47 -31.57 -32.63
CA GLY A 535 -0.98 -31.59 -32.47
C GLY A 535 -1.50 -32.92 -31.93
N ASP A 536 -2.36 -33.59 -32.70
CA ASP A 536 -3.00 -34.86 -32.33
C ASP A 536 -2.19 -36.13 -32.65
N LYS A 537 -0.87 -36.04 -32.86
CA LYS A 537 -0.03 -37.22 -33.13
C LYS A 537 -0.02 -38.22 -31.95
N PRO A 538 0.08 -39.54 -32.20
CA PRO A 538 0.27 -40.55 -31.16
C PRO A 538 1.59 -40.39 -30.40
N TYR A 539 1.63 -40.88 -29.16
CA TYR A 539 2.82 -40.82 -28.29
C TYR A 539 4.08 -41.41 -28.95
N ILE A 540 3.94 -42.53 -29.68
CA ILE A 540 5.06 -43.23 -30.31
C ILE A 540 5.77 -42.37 -31.38
N GLU A 541 5.06 -41.41 -31.98
CA GLU A 541 5.64 -40.45 -32.91
C GLU A 541 6.30 -39.26 -32.18
N LYS A 542 5.77 -38.89 -30.99
CA LYS A 542 6.28 -37.78 -30.17
C LYS A 542 7.58 -38.14 -29.44
N ILE A 543 7.72 -39.38 -28.95
CA ILE A 543 8.80 -39.80 -28.04
C ILE A 543 10.22 -39.62 -28.62
N SER A 544 10.41 -39.84 -29.92
CA SER A 544 11.70 -39.66 -30.58
C SER A 544 12.14 -38.19 -30.58
N LYS A 545 11.17 -37.29 -30.66
CA LYS A 545 11.37 -35.84 -30.75
C LYS A 545 11.45 -35.15 -29.39
N TYR A 546 10.90 -35.78 -28.36
CA TYR A 546 11.09 -35.40 -26.96
C TYR A 546 12.56 -35.38 -26.52
N LEU A 547 13.45 -36.11 -27.20
CA LEU A 547 14.91 -36.04 -26.96
C LEU A 547 15.53 -34.67 -27.25
N GLU A 548 14.89 -33.87 -28.10
CA GLU A 548 15.33 -32.51 -28.45
C GLU A 548 14.87 -31.47 -27.42
N GLN A 549 14.10 -31.86 -26.40
CA GLN A 549 13.41 -30.95 -25.46
C GLN A 549 14.09 -30.86 -24.08
N ASN A 550 13.43 -30.28 -23.07
CA ASN A 550 13.99 -30.18 -21.72
C ASN A 550 14.18 -31.56 -21.04
N LEU A 551 15.04 -31.61 -20.03
CA LEU A 551 15.50 -32.89 -19.48
C LEU A 551 14.36 -33.75 -18.89
N LEU A 552 13.36 -33.13 -18.25
CA LEU A 552 12.20 -33.85 -17.71
C LEU A 552 11.36 -34.52 -18.81
N VAL A 553 11.30 -33.92 -19.99
CA VAL A 553 10.67 -34.54 -21.16
C VAL A 553 11.54 -35.65 -21.74
N LYS A 554 12.87 -35.45 -21.79
CA LYS A 554 13.81 -36.48 -22.28
C LYS A 554 13.72 -37.78 -21.47
N THR A 555 13.40 -37.72 -20.18
CA THR A 555 13.32 -38.93 -19.33
C THR A 555 12.25 -39.93 -19.78
N LEU A 556 11.32 -39.53 -20.66
CA LEU A 556 10.36 -40.45 -21.31
C LEU A 556 11.05 -41.43 -22.26
N ASN A 557 12.19 -41.06 -22.84
CA ASN A 557 12.86 -41.82 -23.89
C ASN A 557 14.06 -42.60 -23.32
N GLY A 558 14.19 -43.88 -23.70
CA GLY A 558 15.27 -44.77 -23.28
C GLY A 558 16.68 -44.22 -23.54
N GLN A 559 16.88 -43.46 -24.62
CA GLN A 559 18.18 -42.87 -24.94
C GLN A 559 18.65 -41.86 -23.89
N CYS A 560 17.74 -41.23 -23.13
CA CYS A 560 18.11 -40.32 -22.04
C CYS A 560 18.97 -41.01 -20.97
N TYR A 561 18.68 -42.29 -20.68
CA TYR A 561 19.37 -43.10 -19.68
C TYR A 561 20.72 -43.64 -20.14
N GLN A 562 21.10 -43.39 -21.40
CA GLN A 562 22.39 -43.78 -21.98
C GLN A 562 23.29 -42.57 -22.25
N SER A 563 22.69 -41.43 -22.62
CA SER A 563 23.39 -40.27 -23.17
C SER A 563 23.51 -39.06 -22.24
N ASN A 564 22.98 -39.12 -21.00
CA ASN A 564 23.00 -37.99 -20.06
C ASN A 564 23.66 -38.38 -18.72
N PRO A 565 25.00 -38.30 -18.59
CA PRO A 565 25.73 -38.72 -17.41
C PRO A 565 25.30 -38.00 -16.13
N GLY A 566 25.06 -36.68 -16.22
CA GLY A 566 24.61 -35.87 -15.08
C GLY A 566 23.24 -36.30 -14.56
N PHE A 567 22.29 -36.59 -15.46
CA PHE A 567 20.98 -37.15 -15.09
C PHE A 567 21.09 -38.52 -14.46
N ILE A 568 21.94 -39.40 -15.00
CA ILE A 568 22.15 -40.74 -14.45
C ILE A 568 22.71 -40.66 -13.03
N ALA A 569 23.66 -39.74 -12.79
CA ALA A 569 24.19 -39.47 -11.46
C ALA A 569 23.11 -38.95 -10.50
N TYR A 570 22.29 -37.99 -10.95
CA TYR A 570 21.17 -37.46 -10.17
C TYR A 570 20.16 -38.56 -9.81
N LYS A 571 19.67 -39.32 -10.79
CA LYS A 571 18.74 -40.44 -10.60
C LYS A 571 19.26 -41.44 -9.57
N LYS A 572 20.56 -41.76 -9.62
CA LYS A 572 21.20 -42.67 -8.66
C LYS A 572 21.24 -42.07 -7.24
N ALA A 573 21.53 -40.78 -7.13
CA ALA A 573 21.62 -40.08 -5.86
C ALA A 573 20.25 -39.88 -5.19
N SER A 574 19.24 -39.42 -5.95
CA SER A 574 17.89 -39.15 -5.44
C SER A 574 17.07 -40.41 -5.21
N LYS A 575 17.40 -41.50 -5.91
CA LYS A 575 16.63 -42.77 -5.91
C LYS A 575 15.18 -42.62 -6.40
N LEU A 576 14.88 -41.53 -7.11
CA LEU A 576 13.58 -41.32 -7.71
C LEU A 576 13.29 -42.35 -8.81
N PRO A 577 12.03 -42.82 -8.96
CA PRO A 577 11.67 -43.93 -9.84
C PRO A 577 11.57 -43.55 -11.33
N PHE A 578 12.52 -42.77 -11.83
CA PHE A 578 12.62 -42.46 -13.26
C PHE A 578 12.79 -43.74 -14.09
N HIS A 579 11.97 -43.89 -15.13
CA HIS A 579 12.15 -44.92 -16.15
C HIS A 579 11.68 -44.40 -17.51
N ALA A 580 12.14 -45.06 -18.57
CA ALA A 580 11.68 -44.79 -19.92
C ALA A 580 10.32 -45.45 -20.15
N HIS A 581 9.53 -44.86 -21.04
CA HIS A 581 8.19 -45.32 -21.37
C HIS A 581 8.10 -45.52 -22.88
N ASP A 582 8.32 -46.75 -23.37
CA ASP A 582 8.30 -47.05 -24.82
C ASP A 582 6.89 -46.94 -25.40
N THR A 583 5.90 -47.26 -24.57
CA THR A 583 4.48 -46.91 -24.76
C THR A 583 4.04 -45.99 -23.64
N PHE A 584 2.85 -45.39 -23.75
CA PHE A 584 2.29 -44.56 -22.69
C PHE A 584 0.83 -44.93 -22.43
N LYS A 585 0.65 -45.84 -21.48
CA LYS A 585 -0.61 -46.43 -21.02
C LYS A 585 -0.99 -45.88 -19.64
N LYS A 586 -2.16 -46.23 -19.11
CA LYS A 586 -2.67 -45.76 -17.81
C LYS A 586 -1.65 -45.98 -16.68
N ALA A 587 -1.02 -47.15 -16.65
CA ALA A 587 0.02 -47.49 -15.67
C ALA A 587 1.27 -46.60 -15.77
N ASP A 588 1.66 -46.17 -16.97
CA ASP A 588 2.78 -45.23 -17.18
C ASP A 588 2.46 -43.84 -16.64
N LEU A 589 1.21 -43.39 -16.82
CA LEU A 589 0.74 -42.13 -16.26
C LEU A 589 0.76 -42.18 -14.73
N ASP A 590 0.29 -43.27 -14.13
CA ASP A 590 0.28 -43.44 -12.66
C ASP A 590 1.68 -43.48 -12.07
N ALA A 591 2.59 -44.20 -12.72
CA ALA A 591 4.01 -44.20 -12.39
C ALA A 591 4.61 -42.79 -12.40
N ARG A 592 4.23 -41.97 -13.39
CA ARG A 592 4.67 -40.57 -13.46
C ARG A 592 4.00 -39.68 -12.44
N GLN A 593 2.74 -39.94 -12.09
CA GLN A 593 2.05 -39.24 -11.01
C GLN A 593 2.82 -39.40 -9.70
N GLU A 594 3.26 -40.64 -9.41
CA GLU A 594 4.06 -40.96 -8.23
C GLU A 594 5.47 -40.36 -8.29
N LEU A 595 6.13 -40.40 -9.45
CA LEU A 595 7.39 -39.69 -9.66
C LEU A 595 7.25 -38.19 -9.37
N TYR A 596 6.18 -37.56 -9.84
CA TYR A 596 5.91 -36.13 -9.64
C TYR A 596 5.62 -35.81 -8.18
N ARG A 597 4.91 -36.69 -7.47
CA ARG A 597 4.72 -36.60 -6.01
C ARG A 597 6.07 -36.58 -5.29
N LEU A 598 6.94 -37.53 -5.58
CA LEU A 598 8.28 -37.63 -4.96
C LEU A 598 9.19 -36.46 -5.33
N LEU A 599 9.14 -35.98 -6.59
CA LEU A 599 9.83 -34.76 -7.00
C LEU A 599 9.34 -33.55 -6.20
N CYS A 600 8.05 -33.44 -5.92
CA CYS A 600 7.53 -32.38 -5.07
C CYS A 600 8.12 -32.47 -3.65
N GLU A 601 8.20 -33.66 -3.07
CA GLU A 601 8.80 -33.85 -1.75
C GLU A 601 10.29 -33.47 -1.71
N GLU A 602 11.03 -33.71 -2.79
CA GLU A 602 12.43 -33.32 -2.90
C GLU A 602 12.60 -31.80 -3.05
N ILE A 603 11.86 -31.17 -3.96
CA ILE A 603 11.95 -29.73 -4.28
C ILE A 603 11.50 -28.87 -3.10
N TRP A 604 10.40 -29.25 -2.46
CA TRP A 604 9.77 -28.52 -1.36
C TRP A 604 10.05 -29.18 0.01
N SER A 605 11.24 -29.77 0.16
CA SER A 605 11.70 -30.36 1.42
C SER A 605 12.08 -29.27 2.45
N PRO A 606 11.62 -29.36 3.71
CA PRO A 606 12.05 -28.46 4.77
C PRO A 606 13.52 -28.65 5.17
N ALA A 607 14.18 -29.76 4.77
CA ALA A 607 15.60 -30.00 5.04
C ALA A 607 16.51 -28.91 4.45
N ARG A 608 16.02 -28.11 3.50
CA ARG A 608 16.74 -26.96 2.96
C ARG A 608 16.91 -25.82 3.97
N PHE A 609 16.09 -25.76 5.02
CA PHE A 609 16.15 -24.70 6.04
C PHE A 609 17.42 -24.76 6.88
N ASP A 610 17.97 -25.97 7.11
CA ASP A 610 19.21 -26.14 7.87
C ASP A 610 20.42 -25.51 7.17
N LYS A 611 20.36 -25.33 5.84
CA LYS A 611 21.41 -24.66 5.07
C LYS A 611 21.52 -23.17 5.42
N GLU A 612 20.45 -22.57 5.93
CA GLU A 612 20.45 -21.17 6.33
C GLU A 612 20.97 -20.98 7.77
N LEU A 613 21.39 -22.04 8.47
CA LEU A 613 22.06 -21.96 9.78
C LEU A 613 23.55 -21.63 9.70
N PHE A 614 24.17 -21.79 8.54
CA PHE A 614 25.61 -21.59 8.36
C PHE A 614 25.91 -20.36 7.50
#